data_AF-A0A950RPK5-F1
#
_entry.id   AF-A0A950RPK5-F1
#
_cell.length_a   1.000
_cell.length_b   1.000
_cell.length_c   1.000
_cell.angle_alpha   90.00
_cell.angle_beta   90.00
_cell.angle_gamma   90.00
#
_symmetry.space_group_name_H-M   'P 1'
#
loop_
_entity.id
_entity.type
_entity.pdbx_description
1 polymer ?
#
loop_
_entity_poly.entity_id
_entity_poly.type
_entity_poly.pdbx_seq_one_letter_code
_entity_poly.pdbx_strand_id
1 'polypeptide(L)' 'ADEDHRFFGSGPVVGILVDDVDRARATMEAAGIEFIGPIQRQRDTSWNHFRGPDGNVYEIMSRAPAVPG' A
#
# COMPACT_ATOMS: atom_id res chain seq x y z
N ALA A 1 10.89 -18.08 7.31
CA ALA A 1 10.56 -16.65 7.36
C ALA A 1 10.36 -16.22 5.93
N ASP A 2 9.16 -15.79 5.59
CA ASP A 2 8.81 -15.42 4.22
C ASP A 2 9.55 -14.12 3.87
N GLU A 3 10.35 -14.11 2.80
CA GLU A 3 11.30 -13.02 2.51
C GLU A 3 10.59 -11.68 2.26
N ASP A 4 9.31 -11.73 1.86
CA ASP A 4 8.44 -10.60 1.55
C ASP A 4 7.99 -9.79 2.77
N HIS A 5 8.16 -10.31 3.99
CA HIS A 5 7.69 -9.66 5.23
C HIS A 5 8.81 -9.04 6.07
N ARG A 6 10.07 -9.08 5.60
CA ARG A 6 11.22 -8.57 6.38
C ARG A 6 11.24 -7.06 6.59
N PHE A 7 10.40 -6.32 5.87
CA PHE A 7 10.29 -4.86 5.97
C PHE A 7 9.37 -4.43 7.13
N PHE A 8 8.54 -5.34 7.64
CA PHE A 8 7.68 -5.06 8.77
C PHE A 8 8.50 -5.14 10.05
N GLY A 9 8.57 -4.02 10.78
CA GLY A 9 9.04 -4.04 12.17
C GLY A 9 8.08 -4.83 13.08
N SER A 10 8.26 -4.73 14.39
CA SER A 10 7.41 -5.43 15.38
C SER A 10 6.00 -4.83 15.55
N GLY A 11 5.64 -3.78 14.80
CA GLY A 11 4.41 -3.02 14.94
C GLY A 11 3.45 -3.17 13.75
N PRO A 12 2.17 -2.80 13.92
CA PRO A 12 1.19 -2.81 12.84
C PRO A 12 1.57 -1.83 11.73
N VAL A 13 1.27 -2.19 10.48
CA VAL A 13 1.36 -1.29 9.33
C VAL A 13 0.09 -0.48 9.25
N VAL A 14 0.22 0.85 9.22
CA VAL A 14 -0.93 1.73 9.06
C VAL A 14 -1.32 1.80 7.58
N GLY A 15 -2.54 1.35 7.28
CA GLY A 15 -3.13 1.42 5.94
C GLY A 15 -3.99 2.67 5.74
N ILE A 16 -3.77 3.34 4.62
CA ILE A 16 -4.52 4.51 4.16
C ILE A 16 -5.46 4.05 3.05
N LEU A 17 -6.78 4.14 3.30
CA LEU A 17 -7.78 3.83 2.28
C LEU A 17 -7.84 4.95 1.23
N VAL A 18 -7.72 4.56 -0.03
CA VAL A 18 -7.81 5.43 -1.21
C VAL A 18 -8.83 4.87 -2.19
N ASP A 19 -9.37 5.73 -3.06
CA ASP A 19 -10.31 5.31 -4.10
C ASP A 19 -9.63 4.42 -5.15
N ASP A 20 -8.38 4.76 -5.52
CA ASP A 20 -7.61 4.10 -6.58
C ASP A 20 -6.12 4.05 -6.20
N VAL A 21 -5.58 2.85 -6.04
CA VAL A 21 -4.18 2.63 -5.66
C VAL A 21 -3.20 2.99 -6.78
N ASP A 22 -3.54 2.78 -8.05
CA ASP A 22 -2.68 3.14 -9.18
C ASP A 22 -2.51 4.65 -9.26
N ARG A 23 -3.62 5.40 -9.15
CA ARG A 23 -3.60 6.86 -9.17
C ARG A 23 -2.91 7.43 -7.94
N ALA A 24 -3.17 6.88 -6.75
CA ALA A 24 -2.54 7.31 -5.52
C ALA A 24 -1.03 7.08 -5.56
N ARG A 25 -0.57 5.89 -5.98
CA ARG A 25 0.84 5.57 -6.16
C ARG A 25 1.52 6.56 -7.11
N ALA A 26 0.96 6.78 -8.30
CA ALA A 26 1.55 7.69 -9.28
C ALA A 26 1.69 9.13 -8.74
N THR A 27 0.70 9.60 -7.97
CA THR A 27 0.74 10.92 -7.33
C THR A 27 1.84 11.00 -6.27
N MET A 28 1.98 9.94 -5.48
CA MET A 28 2.98 9.85 -4.41
C MET A 28 4.41 9.71 -4.95
N GLU A 29 4.60 8.91 -6.00
CA GLU A 29 5.89 8.79 -6.71
C GLU A 29 6.30 10.14 -7.33
N ALA A 30 5.36 10.88 -7.93
CA ALA A 30 5.62 12.23 -8.44
C ALA A 30 5.99 13.24 -7.33
N ALA A 31 5.59 12.97 -6.09
CA ALA A 31 5.98 13.74 -4.90
C ALA A 31 7.30 13.25 -4.25
N GLY A 32 7.95 12.24 -4.83
CA GLY A 32 9.23 11.70 -4.35
C GLY A 32 9.13 10.59 -3.32
N ILE A 33 7.94 9.97 -3.14
CA ILE A 33 7.78 8.82 -2.25
C ILE A 33 8.21 7.53 -2.96
N GLU A 34 9.03 6.73 -2.29
CA GLU A 34 9.49 5.43 -2.80
C GLU A 34 8.62 4.28 -2.28
N PHE A 35 8.13 3.46 -3.22
CA PHE A 35 7.33 2.26 -2.93
C PHE A 35 8.19 1.00 -2.85
N ILE A 36 7.77 0.10 -1.96
CA ILE A 36 8.33 -1.24 -1.82
C ILE A 36 7.58 -2.17 -2.78
N GLY A 37 8.25 -2.53 -3.87
CA GLY A 37 7.75 -3.53 -4.81
C GLY A 37 6.53 -3.08 -5.64
N PRO A 38 5.90 -4.02 -6.36
CA PRO A 38 4.73 -3.74 -7.18
C PRO A 38 3.45 -3.60 -6.34
N ILE A 39 2.42 -2.99 -6.94
CA ILE A 39 1.07 -3.01 -6.38
C ILE A 39 0.57 -4.47 -6.34
N GLN A 40 0.14 -4.90 -5.15
CA GLN A 40 -0.47 -6.19 -4.91
C GLN A 40 -1.98 -6.08 -5.14
N ARG A 41 -2.58 -7.16 -5.65
CA ARG A 41 -4.01 -7.24 -5.96
C ARG A 41 -4.57 -8.59 -5.55
N GLN A 42 -5.65 -8.59 -4.77
CA GLN A 42 -6.34 -9.80 -4.37
C GLN A 42 -7.85 -9.53 -4.26
N ARG A 43 -8.62 -10.25 -5.09
CA ARG A 43 -10.09 -10.13 -5.17
C ARG A 43 -10.51 -8.68 -5.46
N ASP A 44 -11.17 -8.05 -4.50
CA ASP A 44 -11.65 -6.68 -4.51
C ASP A 44 -10.65 -5.71 -3.88
N THR A 45 -9.52 -6.17 -3.35
CA THR A 45 -8.57 -5.33 -2.63
C THR A 45 -7.29 -5.15 -3.43
N SER A 46 -6.80 -3.92 -3.53
CA SER A 46 -5.47 -3.59 -4.05
C SER A 46 -4.68 -2.85 -2.99
N TRP A 47 -3.37 -3.05 -2.90
CA TRP A 47 -2.53 -2.37 -1.92
C TRP A 47 -1.07 -2.26 -2.35
N ASN A 48 -0.36 -1.29 -1.80
CA ASN A 48 1.09 -1.18 -1.98
C ASN A 48 1.75 -0.51 -0.78
N HIS A 49 2.93 -1.00 -0.41
CA HIS A 49 3.69 -0.53 0.74
C HIS A 49 4.69 0.55 0.33
N PHE A 50 4.92 1.53 1.19
CA PHE A 50 5.93 2.57 0.99
C PHE A 50 6.62 2.91 2.31
N ARG A 51 7.81 3.53 2.22
CA ARG A 51 8.50 4.07 3.40
C ARG A 51 8.18 5.55 3.58
N GLY A 52 7.72 5.89 4.78
CA GLY A 52 7.54 7.27 5.19
C GLY A 52 8.89 7.96 5.48
N PRO A 53 8.92 9.30 5.54
CA PRO A 53 10.12 10.06 5.87
C PRO A 53 10.62 9.82 7.31
N ASP A 54 9.77 9.25 8.17
CA ASP A 54 10.11 8.81 9.53
C ASP A 54 10.74 7.40 9.59
N GLY A 55 10.90 6.76 8.42
CA GLY A 55 11.47 5.41 8.30
C GLY A 55 10.45 4.28 8.52
N ASN A 56 9.19 4.58 8.83
CA ASN A 56 8.17 3.56 9.03
C ASN A 56 7.60 3.06 7.69
N VAL A 57 7.06 1.83 7.71
CA VAL A 57 6.34 1.26 6.56
C VAL A 57 4.86 1.54 6.70
N TYR A 58 4.28 2.05 5.63
CA TYR A 58 2.87 2.34 5.48
C TYR A 58 2.30 1.61 4.27
N GLU A 59 0.97 1.54 4.20
CA GLU A 59 0.24 0.96 3.07
C GLU A 59 -0.75 1.99 2.52
N ILE A 60 -0.88 2.06 1.18
CA ILE A 60 -2.10 2.56 0.54
C ILE A 60 -2.92 1.37 0.07
N MET A 61 -4.24 1.42 0.24
CA MET A 61 -5.12 0.34 -0.17
C MET A 61 -6.43 0.86 -0.75
N SER A 62 -7.02 0.14 -1.69
CA SER A 62 -8.38 0.38 -2.17
C SER A 62 -9.20 -0.90 -2.09
N ARG A 63 -10.51 -0.75 -1.96
CA ARG A 63 -11.49 -1.82 -2.11
C ARG A 63 -12.41 -1.50 -3.27
N ALA A 64 -12.64 -2.46 -4.15
CA ALA A 64 -13.68 -2.37 -5.14
C ALA A 64 -15.02 -2.15 -4.41
N PRO A 65 -15.92 -1.33 -4.98
CA PRO A 65 -17.23 -1.15 -4.39
C PRO A 65 -17.89 -2.51 -4.20
N ALA A 66 -18.46 -2.73 -3.02
CA ALA A 66 -19.24 -3.93 -2.76
C ALA A 66 -20.34 -4.02 -3.83
N VAL A 67 -20.37 -5.12 -4.59
CA VAL A 67 -21.50 -5.39 -5.49
C VAL A 67 -22.74 -5.56 -4.61
N PRO A 68 -23.76 -4.69 -4.71
CA PRO A 68 -25.01 -4.90 -3.99
C PRO A 68 -25.65 -6.20 -4.51
N GLY A 69 -26.05 -7.08 -3.58
CA GLY A 69 -26.77 -8.32 -3.89
C GLY A 69 -28.21 -8.10 -4.35
#